data_AF-A0AAU3H9M0-F1
#
_entry.id   AF-A0AAU3H9M0-F1
#
_cell.length_a   1.000
_cell.length_b   1.000
_cell.length_c   1.000
_cell.angle_alpha   90.00
_cell.angle_beta   90.00
_cell.angle_gamma   90.00
#
_symmetry.space_group_name_H-M   'P 1'
#
loop_
_entity.id
_entity.type
_entity.pdbx_description
1 polymer ?
#
loop_
_entity_poly.entity_id
_entity_poly.type
_entity_poly.pdbx_seq_one_letter_code
_entity_poly.pdbx_strand_id
1 'polypeptide(L)'
;MSSRTFKAGAVAATLSLGLAVVALQQSSSAAVDTQPSLEEDFTYPGAAQVLTQRGIKLLKGDGHIVLADCGATPNNPPADLILVQSNDFSLPAGKNFCFKAKGASGYLTMEIPMVYFVRGDSTNTVDAKVEVKDDPTVVETEQVDPGEWQPVGEGQARGAATLLELRFPTAN
;
A
#
# COMPACT_ATOMS: atom_id res chain seq x y z
N MET A 1 43.87 -29.87 10.92
CA MET A 1 44.99 -29.53 11.83
C MET A 1 46.31 -29.77 11.14
N SER A 2 47.12 -28.74 10.94
CA SER A 2 48.55 -28.92 10.67
C SER A 2 49.31 -27.73 11.24
N SER A 3 49.90 -27.98 12.40
CA SER A 3 50.78 -27.13 13.19
C SER A 3 52.17 -27.07 12.57
N ARG A 4 52.90 -25.97 12.80
CA ARG A 4 54.37 -25.91 12.85
C ARG A 4 54.81 -24.61 13.53
N THR A 5 55.18 -24.74 14.80
CA THR A 5 56.06 -23.83 15.54
C THR A 5 57.50 -23.96 15.02
N PHE A 6 58.36 -22.95 15.26
CA PHE A 6 59.73 -23.09 15.82
C PHE A 6 60.53 -21.77 15.85
N LYS A 7 60.97 -21.42 17.07
CA LYS A 7 62.28 -20.91 17.54
C LYS A 7 62.76 -19.45 17.36
N ALA A 8 63.50 -19.07 18.41
CA ALA A 8 64.00 -17.78 18.84
C ALA A 8 65.42 -17.44 18.34
N GLY A 9 65.82 -16.17 18.46
CA GLY A 9 67.19 -15.66 18.28
C GLY A 9 67.29 -14.17 18.64
N ALA A 10 68.42 -13.76 19.23
CA ALA A 10 68.54 -12.68 20.19
C ALA A 10 69.43 -11.48 19.73
N VAL A 11 69.10 -10.28 20.25
CA VAL A 11 69.95 -9.12 20.66
C VAL A 11 70.76 -8.33 19.61
N ALA A 12 70.50 -7.02 19.52
CA ALA A 12 71.51 -5.94 19.60
C ALA A 12 70.85 -4.54 19.70
N ALA A 13 71.41 -3.69 20.57
CA ALA A 13 70.94 -2.35 20.92
C ALA A 13 71.52 -1.25 20.02
N THR A 14 70.81 -0.13 19.82
CA THR A 14 71.42 1.21 19.61
C THR A 14 70.42 2.37 19.72
N LEU A 15 70.71 3.25 20.69
CA LEU A 15 70.69 4.73 20.71
C LEU A 15 69.68 5.56 19.88
N SER A 16 68.80 6.24 20.65
CA SER A 16 68.44 7.66 20.64
C SER A 16 68.15 8.42 19.32
N LEU A 17 66.95 8.99 19.24
CA LEU A 17 66.69 10.42 18.96
C LEU A 17 65.19 10.70 19.19
N GLY A 18 64.89 11.67 20.05
CA GLY A 18 63.53 12.08 20.36
C GLY A 18 62.88 12.77 19.15
N LEU A 19 61.67 12.33 18.80
CA LEU A 19 60.71 13.14 18.06
C LEU A 19 59.54 13.43 18.98
N ALA A 20 59.26 14.72 19.21
CA ALA A 20 58.03 15.18 19.80
C ALA A 20 56.88 14.82 18.85
N VAL A 21 56.09 13.81 19.20
CA VAL A 21 54.80 13.55 18.56
C VAL A 21 53.81 14.59 19.09
N VAL A 22 53.50 15.57 18.25
CA VAL A 22 52.34 16.43 18.45
C VAL A 22 51.12 15.53 18.40
N ALA A 23 50.48 15.31 19.55
CA ALA A 23 49.20 14.64 19.61
C ALA A 23 48.18 15.51 18.86
N LEU A 24 47.93 15.19 17.59
CA LEU A 24 46.74 15.66 16.89
C LEU A 24 45.57 14.99 17.61
N GLN A 25 44.91 15.74 18.50
CA GLN A 25 43.56 15.43 18.94
C GLN A 25 42.69 15.39 17.68
N GLN A 26 42.52 14.18 17.14
CA GLN A 26 41.46 13.90 16.20
C GLN A 26 40.16 14.01 16.99
N SER A 27 39.62 15.22 16.99
CA SER A 27 38.21 15.44 17.28
C SER A 27 37.44 14.68 16.21
N SER A 28 37.09 13.43 16.50
CA SER A 28 36.11 12.67 15.75
C SER A 28 34.78 13.41 15.89
N SER A 29 34.55 14.39 15.02
CA SER A 29 33.23 14.94 14.79
C SER A 29 32.40 13.76 14.32
N ALA A 30 31.51 13.27 15.19
CA ALA A 30 30.47 12.35 14.81
C ALA A 30 29.67 13.06 13.71
N ALA A 31 29.93 12.68 12.46
CA ALA A 31 29.06 13.05 11.36
C ALA A 31 27.70 12.46 11.70
N VAL A 32 26.77 13.31 12.10
CA VAL A 32 25.36 12.97 12.16
C VAL A 32 24.98 12.71 10.71
N ASP A 33 25.01 11.44 10.32
CA ASP A 33 24.46 10.96 9.07
C ASP A 33 22.94 11.14 9.16
N THR A 34 22.49 12.37 8.91
CA THR A 34 21.08 12.64 8.65
C THR A 34 20.77 12.01 7.31
N GLN A 35 20.52 10.70 7.32
CA GLN A 35 19.98 10.03 6.15
C GLN A 35 18.71 10.79 5.75
N PRO A 36 18.64 11.28 4.50
CA PRO A 36 17.44 11.94 4.05
C PRO A 36 16.29 10.95 4.18
N SER A 37 15.25 11.34 4.91
CA SER A 37 14.00 10.60 4.93
C SER A 37 13.51 10.49 3.49
N LEU A 38 13.44 9.27 2.96
CA LEU A 38 12.70 8.97 1.73
C LEU A 38 11.23 9.22 2.05
N GLU A 39 10.74 10.41 1.68
CA GLU A 39 9.34 10.77 1.75
C GLU A 39 8.60 10.02 0.63
N GLU A 40 8.07 8.84 0.97
CA GLU A 40 7.15 8.12 0.10
C GLU A 40 5.80 8.84 0.14
N ASP A 41 5.35 9.37 -1.00
CA ASP A 41 4.07 10.09 -1.10
C ASP A 41 2.84 9.15 -1.11
N PHE A 42 3.08 7.83 -1.21
CA PHE A 42 2.10 6.75 -1.31
C PHE A 42 1.08 6.92 -2.45
N THR A 43 1.41 7.72 -3.46
CA THR A 43 0.57 7.90 -4.64
C THR A 43 0.39 6.57 -5.36
N TYR A 44 -0.82 6.28 -5.81
CA TYR A 44 -1.07 5.03 -6.52
C TYR A 44 -0.25 4.94 -7.84
N PRO A 45 0.56 3.88 -8.03
CA PRO A 45 1.35 3.73 -9.25
C PRO A 45 0.47 3.69 -10.50
N GLY A 46 0.72 4.60 -11.44
CA GLY A 46 -0.03 4.67 -12.70
C GLY A 46 -1.44 5.28 -12.60
N ALA A 47 -1.71 6.08 -11.56
CA ALA A 47 -3.03 6.71 -11.35
C ALA A 47 -3.57 7.47 -12.59
N ALA A 48 -2.72 8.20 -13.31
CA ALA A 48 -3.11 8.93 -14.52
C ALA A 48 -3.55 7.99 -15.66
N GLN A 49 -2.86 6.87 -15.82
CA GLN A 49 -3.21 5.83 -16.81
C GLN A 49 -4.53 5.16 -16.42
N VAL A 50 -4.72 4.85 -15.14
CA VAL A 50 -5.98 4.28 -14.63
C VAL A 50 -7.15 5.23 -14.88
N LEU A 51 -6.99 6.52 -14.57
CA LEU A 51 -8.03 7.52 -14.86
C LEU A 51 -8.38 7.55 -16.35
N THR A 52 -7.37 7.58 -17.21
CA THR A 52 -7.59 7.65 -18.68
C THR A 52 -8.25 6.38 -19.23
N GLN A 53 -7.81 5.20 -18.79
CA GLN A 53 -8.22 3.92 -19.36
C GLN A 53 -9.47 3.32 -18.70
N ARG A 54 -9.77 3.72 -17.47
CA ARG A 54 -10.83 3.12 -16.64
C ARG A 54 -11.88 4.11 -16.18
N GLY A 55 -11.56 5.42 -16.16
CA GLY A 55 -12.46 6.47 -15.70
C GLY A 55 -12.53 6.63 -14.18
N ILE A 56 -11.72 5.89 -13.41
CA ILE A 56 -11.71 5.95 -11.95
C ILE A 56 -10.42 6.57 -11.44
N LYS A 57 -10.46 7.19 -10.25
CA LYS A 57 -9.26 7.70 -9.59
C LYS A 57 -8.79 6.72 -8.53
N LEU A 58 -7.52 6.33 -8.59
CA LEU A 58 -6.84 5.66 -7.49
C LEU A 58 -5.85 6.67 -6.91
N LEU A 59 -5.97 6.97 -5.62
CA LEU A 59 -5.33 8.14 -5.02
C LEU A 59 -4.11 7.74 -4.20
N LYS A 60 -4.32 7.15 -3.02
CA LYS A 60 -3.26 6.83 -2.07
C LYS A 60 -3.46 5.44 -1.47
N GLY A 61 -2.40 4.67 -1.31
CA GLY A 61 -2.48 3.36 -0.67
C GLY A 61 -1.11 2.81 -0.29
N ASP A 62 -1.10 1.69 0.43
CA ASP A 62 0.12 1.03 0.91
C ASP A 62 0.57 -0.14 0.01
N GLY A 63 -0.07 -0.30 -1.16
CA GLY A 63 0.26 -1.35 -2.14
C GLY A 63 -0.29 -2.74 -1.79
N HIS A 64 -1.03 -2.87 -0.69
CA HIS A 64 -1.66 -4.13 -0.27
C HIS A 64 -3.09 -4.29 -0.80
N ILE A 65 -3.69 -3.24 -1.34
CA ILE A 65 -4.88 -3.31 -2.20
C ILE A 65 -4.49 -2.71 -3.56
N VAL A 66 -4.56 -3.52 -4.62
CA VAL A 66 -4.17 -3.10 -5.97
C VAL A 66 -5.25 -3.44 -6.99
N LEU A 67 -5.41 -2.59 -8.00
CA LEU A 67 -6.28 -2.87 -9.14
C LEU A 67 -5.81 -4.14 -9.87
N ALA A 68 -6.77 -5.01 -10.20
CA ALA A 68 -6.56 -6.29 -10.85
C ALA A 68 -7.52 -6.45 -12.03
N ASP A 69 -7.19 -7.39 -12.92
CA ASP A 69 -8.10 -7.83 -13.97
C ASP A 69 -9.23 -8.68 -13.35
N CYS A 70 -10.49 -8.39 -13.72
CA CYS A 70 -11.65 -9.16 -13.30
C CYS A 70 -11.75 -10.53 -14.00
N GLY A 71 -10.94 -10.78 -15.03
CA GLY A 71 -10.92 -12.02 -15.80
C GLY A 71 -12.06 -12.11 -16.82
N ALA A 72 -12.25 -13.32 -17.36
CA ALA A 72 -13.19 -13.58 -18.46
C ALA A 72 -14.67 -13.42 -18.09
N THR A 73 -15.00 -13.49 -16.80
CA THR A 73 -16.37 -13.35 -16.27
C THR A 73 -16.44 -12.16 -15.32
N PRO A 74 -16.37 -10.91 -15.82
CA PRO A 74 -16.14 -9.74 -14.96
C PRO A 74 -17.26 -9.43 -13.96
N ASN A 75 -18.48 -9.95 -14.18
CA ASN A 75 -19.60 -9.85 -13.23
C ASN A 75 -19.50 -10.85 -12.06
N ASN A 76 -18.65 -11.86 -12.20
CA ASN A 76 -18.37 -12.89 -11.20
C ASN A 76 -16.89 -13.29 -11.34
N PRO A 77 -15.97 -12.39 -10.92
CA PRO A 77 -14.53 -12.61 -11.05
C PRO A 77 -14.05 -13.74 -10.12
N PRO A 78 -12.78 -14.15 -10.22
CA PRO A 78 -12.17 -15.07 -9.26
C PRO A 78 -12.47 -14.71 -7.80
N ALA A 79 -12.72 -15.73 -6.97
CA ALA A 79 -13.20 -15.55 -5.60
C ALA A 79 -12.22 -14.76 -4.72
N ASP A 80 -10.94 -14.77 -5.07
CA ASP A 80 -9.83 -14.12 -4.39
C ASP A 80 -9.63 -12.64 -4.77
N LEU A 81 -10.60 -12.05 -5.49
CA LEU A 81 -10.67 -10.63 -5.83
C LEU A 81 -11.88 -9.95 -5.18
N ILE A 82 -11.67 -8.76 -4.65
CA ILE A 82 -12.73 -7.83 -4.28
C ILE A 82 -13.33 -7.28 -5.57
N LEU A 83 -14.66 -7.28 -5.72
CA LEU A 83 -15.35 -6.68 -6.86
C LEU A 83 -16.09 -5.43 -6.43
N VAL A 84 -15.89 -4.33 -7.14
CA VAL A 84 -16.68 -3.11 -7.01
C VAL A 84 -17.49 -2.95 -8.31
N GLN A 85 -18.81 -2.84 -8.18
CA GLN A 85 -19.71 -2.59 -9.31
C GLN A 85 -20.25 -1.17 -9.30
N SER A 86 -20.13 -0.48 -10.44
CA SER A 86 -20.66 0.85 -10.68
C SER A 86 -21.76 0.86 -11.74
N ASN A 87 -22.80 1.65 -11.53
CA ASN A 87 -23.84 1.95 -12.52
C ASN A 87 -23.52 3.17 -13.39
N ASP A 88 -22.32 3.73 -13.27
CA ASP A 88 -21.86 4.80 -14.17
C ASP A 88 -21.47 4.22 -15.52
N PHE A 89 -22.43 4.18 -16.44
CA PHE A 89 -22.24 3.71 -17.81
C PHE A 89 -21.36 4.63 -18.67
N SER A 90 -20.89 5.77 -18.15
CA SER A 90 -19.93 6.65 -18.84
C SER A 90 -18.47 6.22 -18.63
N LEU A 91 -18.20 5.30 -17.69
CA LEU A 91 -16.85 4.82 -17.40
C LEU A 91 -16.29 3.95 -18.53
N PRO A 92 -15.07 4.23 -19.06
CA PRO A 92 -14.47 3.47 -20.16
C PRO A 92 -14.27 1.97 -19.88
N ALA A 93 -14.08 1.58 -18.62
CA ALA A 93 -13.93 0.18 -18.22
C ALA A 93 -15.27 -0.56 -18.08
N GLY A 94 -16.39 0.14 -18.25
CA GLY A 94 -17.70 -0.36 -17.88
C GLY A 94 -17.86 -0.46 -16.36
N LYS A 95 -18.68 -1.42 -15.93
CA LYS A 95 -19.22 -1.45 -14.56
C LYS A 95 -18.37 -2.15 -13.50
N ASN A 96 -17.40 -2.98 -13.87
CA ASN A 96 -16.71 -3.87 -12.92
C ASN A 96 -15.26 -3.42 -12.69
N PHE A 97 -14.89 -3.26 -11.43
CA PHE A 97 -13.53 -2.93 -11.01
C PHE A 97 -13.09 -3.93 -9.96
N CYS A 98 -12.02 -4.68 -10.23
CA CYS A 98 -11.54 -5.72 -9.33
C CYS A 98 -10.27 -5.31 -8.61
N PHE A 99 -10.16 -5.66 -7.35
CA PHE A 99 -9.01 -5.36 -6.52
C PHE A 99 -8.49 -6.63 -5.86
N LYS A 100 -7.16 -6.72 -5.72
CA LYS A 100 -6.48 -7.80 -5.04
C LYS A 100 -5.94 -7.31 -3.69
N ALA A 101 -6.40 -7.92 -2.62
CA ALA A 101 -5.81 -7.79 -1.30
C ALA A 101 -4.54 -8.66 -1.18
N LYS A 102 -3.51 -8.15 -0.50
CA LYS A 102 -2.22 -8.81 -0.28
C LYS A 102 -1.75 -8.58 1.15
N GLY A 103 -1.17 -9.59 1.79
CA GLY A 103 -0.67 -9.45 3.17
C GLY A 103 -1.80 -9.49 4.21
N ALA A 104 -1.49 -9.01 5.42
CA ALA A 104 -2.40 -9.07 6.57
C ALA A 104 -3.24 -7.81 6.77
N SER A 105 -2.84 -6.69 6.15
CA SER A 105 -3.56 -5.43 6.17
C SER A 105 -3.28 -4.65 4.91
N GLY A 106 -4.20 -3.79 4.51
CA GLY A 106 -4.02 -2.89 3.38
C GLY A 106 -5.06 -1.79 3.36
N TYR A 107 -4.72 -0.68 2.70
CA TYR A 107 -5.72 0.34 2.37
C TYR A 107 -5.44 0.96 1.00
N LEU A 108 -6.52 1.39 0.36
CA LEU A 108 -6.49 2.18 -0.87
C LEU A 108 -7.62 3.20 -0.83
N THR A 109 -7.28 4.47 -1.02
CA THR A 109 -8.26 5.54 -1.25
C THR A 109 -8.46 5.74 -2.75
N MET A 110 -9.70 6.04 -3.13
CA MET A 110 -10.12 6.10 -4.53
C MET A 110 -11.33 7.01 -4.70
N GLU A 111 -11.71 7.25 -5.95
CA GLU A 111 -13.03 7.76 -6.31
C GLU A 111 -13.58 6.87 -7.43
N ILE A 112 -14.57 6.04 -7.09
CA ILE A 112 -15.37 5.29 -8.06
C ILE A 112 -16.82 5.76 -7.92
N PRO A 113 -17.39 6.45 -8.92
CA PRO A 113 -18.74 7.00 -8.83
C PRO A 113 -19.80 5.90 -9.02
N MET A 114 -21.02 6.19 -8.55
CA MET A 114 -22.22 5.36 -8.72
C MET A 114 -22.03 3.88 -8.38
N VAL A 115 -21.23 3.59 -7.34
CA VAL A 115 -21.08 2.22 -6.83
C VAL A 115 -22.40 1.78 -6.24
N TYR A 116 -22.82 0.55 -6.55
CA TYR A 116 -24.07 -0.04 -6.05
C TYR A 116 -23.88 -1.39 -5.36
N PHE A 117 -22.75 -2.06 -5.60
CA PHE A 117 -22.35 -3.27 -4.88
C PHE A 117 -20.84 -3.34 -4.69
N VAL A 118 -20.43 -3.88 -3.55
CA VAL A 118 -19.08 -4.37 -3.30
C VAL A 118 -19.17 -5.85 -2.91
N ARG A 119 -18.34 -6.71 -3.49
CA ARG A 119 -18.18 -8.11 -3.09
C ARG A 119 -16.82 -8.31 -2.46
N GLY A 120 -16.77 -8.95 -1.30
CA GLY A 120 -15.51 -9.28 -0.62
C GLY A 120 -14.71 -10.32 -1.39
N ASP A 121 -13.40 -10.36 -1.16
CA ASP A 121 -12.60 -11.52 -1.55
C ASP A 121 -12.92 -12.73 -0.66
N SER A 122 -12.34 -13.89 -0.94
CA SER A 122 -12.64 -15.14 -0.22
C SER A 122 -12.07 -15.23 1.20
N THR A 123 -11.35 -14.21 1.69
CA THR A 123 -10.51 -14.32 2.89
C THR A 123 -10.65 -13.16 3.87
N ASN A 124 -10.77 -11.92 3.39
CA ASN A 124 -10.70 -10.72 4.19
C ASN A 124 -12.09 -10.11 4.37
N THR A 125 -12.42 -9.75 5.61
CA THR A 125 -13.48 -8.76 5.85
C THR A 125 -12.91 -7.39 5.49
N VAL A 126 -13.62 -6.66 4.62
CA VAL A 126 -13.17 -5.39 4.06
C VAL A 126 -14.12 -4.27 4.47
N ASP A 127 -13.57 -3.17 4.94
CA ASP A 127 -14.32 -1.92 5.10
C ASP A 127 -14.37 -1.19 3.76
N ALA A 128 -15.58 -0.88 3.30
CA ALA A 128 -15.84 -0.03 2.14
C ALA A 128 -16.40 1.32 2.62
N LYS A 129 -15.56 2.36 2.61
CA LYS A 129 -16.01 3.72 2.94
C LYS A 129 -16.65 4.36 1.72
N VAL A 130 -17.89 4.80 1.85
CA VAL A 130 -18.67 5.40 0.76
C VAL A 130 -19.23 6.76 1.16
N GLU A 131 -19.32 7.67 0.20
CA GLU A 131 -20.13 8.89 0.30
C GLU A 131 -21.42 8.68 -0.49
N VAL A 132 -22.56 8.73 0.19
CA VAL A 132 -23.89 8.55 -0.38
C VAL A 132 -24.57 9.91 -0.49
N LYS A 133 -25.01 10.27 -1.71
CA LYS A 133 -25.71 11.52 -2.00
C LYS A 133 -27.19 11.47 -1.58
N ASP A 134 -27.42 11.24 -0.30
CA ASP A 134 -28.72 11.41 0.35
C ASP A 134 -28.98 12.89 0.67
N ASP A 135 -30.13 13.18 1.29
CA ASP A 135 -30.44 14.49 1.87
C ASP A 135 -30.59 14.36 3.40
N PRO A 136 -29.55 14.70 4.19
CA PRO A 136 -28.23 15.21 3.78
C PRO A 136 -27.28 14.12 3.26
N THR A 137 -26.20 14.52 2.58
CA THR A 137 -25.10 13.61 2.20
C THR A 137 -24.55 12.87 3.42
N VAL A 138 -24.36 11.56 3.31
CA VAL A 138 -23.83 10.70 4.37
C VAL A 138 -22.50 10.11 3.93
N VAL A 139 -21.51 10.11 4.83
CA VAL A 139 -20.29 9.31 4.66
C VAL A 139 -20.33 8.20 5.70
N GLU A 140 -20.24 6.96 5.23
CA GLU A 140 -20.36 5.76 6.07
C GLU A 140 -19.36 4.69 5.63
N THR A 141 -19.18 3.70 6.48
CA THR A 141 -18.35 2.53 6.20
C THR A 141 -19.23 1.30 6.27
N GLU A 142 -19.24 0.53 5.20
CA GLU A 142 -19.96 -0.72 5.08
C GLU A 142 -18.98 -1.87 5.21
N GLN A 143 -19.28 -2.81 6.11
CA GLN A 143 -18.48 -4.02 6.26
C GLN A 143 -18.87 -5.02 5.16
N VAL A 144 -17.87 -5.52 4.45
CA VAL A 144 -18.03 -6.53 3.40
C VAL A 144 -17.39 -7.83 3.89
N ASP A 145 -18.24 -8.80 4.22
CA ASP A 145 -17.78 -10.11 4.67
C ASP A 145 -17.13 -10.92 3.53
N PRO A 146 -16.24 -11.88 3.85
CA PRO A 146 -15.55 -12.68 2.84
C PRO A 146 -16.53 -13.39 1.89
N GLY A 147 -16.39 -13.14 0.59
CA GLY A 147 -17.20 -13.73 -0.47
C GLY A 147 -18.61 -13.15 -0.62
N GLU A 148 -19.07 -12.33 0.32
CA GLU A 148 -20.42 -11.80 0.38
C GLU A 148 -20.58 -10.52 -0.44
N TRP A 149 -21.82 -10.23 -0.82
CA TRP A 149 -22.21 -9.03 -1.57
C TRP A 149 -22.84 -8.01 -0.63
N GLN A 150 -22.21 -6.82 -0.55
CA GLN A 150 -22.69 -5.70 0.23
C GLN A 150 -23.27 -4.62 -0.70
N PRO A 151 -24.60 -4.36 -0.65
CA PRO A 151 -25.20 -3.24 -1.37
C PRO A 151 -24.76 -1.92 -0.75
N VAL A 152 -24.59 -0.89 -1.58
CA VAL A 152 -24.33 0.49 -1.14
C VAL A 152 -25.13 1.48 -2.01
N GLY A 153 -25.44 2.67 -1.49
CA GLY A 153 -26.12 3.71 -2.26
C GLY A 153 -27.41 3.23 -2.93
N GLU A 154 -27.50 3.32 -4.26
CA GLU A 154 -28.66 2.85 -5.03
C GLU A 154 -28.97 1.36 -4.80
N GLY A 155 -27.97 0.51 -4.50
CA GLY A 155 -28.18 -0.88 -4.13
C GLY A 155 -28.96 -1.08 -2.83
N GLN A 156 -28.98 -0.06 -1.97
CA GLN A 156 -29.77 0.03 -0.74
C GLN A 156 -31.03 0.89 -0.92
N ALA A 157 -31.42 1.22 -2.16
CA ALA A 157 -32.48 2.17 -2.49
C ALA A 157 -32.25 3.60 -1.92
N ARG A 158 -30.97 4.01 -1.85
CA ARG A 158 -30.52 5.34 -1.43
C ARG A 158 -29.96 6.15 -2.60
N GLY A 159 -29.40 7.33 -2.33
CA GLY A 159 -28.72 8.15 -3.32
C GLY A 159 -27.49 7.48 -3.93
N ALA A 160 -26.93 8.10 -4.97
CA ALA A 160 -25.73 7.60 -5.63
C ALA A 160 -24.53 7.58 -4.65
N ALA A 161 -23.84 6.44 -4.58
CA ALA A 161 -22.66 6.29 -3.73
C ALA A 161 -21.35 6.43 -4.52
N THR A 162 -20.38 7.12 -3.94
CA THR A 162 -18.99 7.14 -4.42
C THR A 162 -18.13 6.35 -3.44
N LEU A 163 -17.41 5.33 -3.92
CA LEU A 163 -16.46 4.59 -3.10
C LEU A 163 -15.20 5.44 -2.88
N LEU A 164 -14.85 5.65 -1.61
CA LEU A 164 -13.75 6.50 -1.17
C LEU A 164 -12.55 5.70 -0.68
N GLU A 165 -12.77 4.53 -0.10
CA GLU A 165 -11.71 3.72 0.49
C GLU A 165 -12.11 2.25 0.56
N LEU A 166 -11.13 1.37 0.35
CA LEU A 166 -11.15 -0.02 0.78
C LEU A 166 -10.06 -0.22 1.82
N ARG A 167 -10.36 -0.95 2.89
CA ARG A 167 -9.40 -1.26 3.95
C ARG A 167 -9.62 -2.65 4.53
N PHE A 168 -8.54 -3.33 4.88
CA PHE A 168 -8.59 -4.53 5.73
C PHE A 168 -7.37 -4.58 6.68
N PRO A 169 -7.48 -5.21 7.86
CA PRO A 169 -8.73 -5.59 8.51
C PRO A 169 -9.59 -4.35 8.80
N THR A 170 -10.82 -4.56 9.23
CA THR A 170 -11.75 -3.46 9.54
C THR A 170 -11.18 -2.55 10.65
N ALA A 171 -11.47 -1.27 10.57
CA ALA A 171 -11.08 -0.32 11.61
C ALA A 171 -12.01 -0.46 12.83
N ASN A 172 -11.43 -0.68 14.02
CA ASN A 172 -12.17 -0.71 15.29
C ASN A 172 -12.74 0.66 15.66
#